data_AF-A0A4P6XCB3-F1
#
_entry.id   AF-A0A4P6XCB3-F1
#
_cell.length_a   1.000
_cell.length_b   1.000
_cell.length_c   1.000
_cell.angle_alpha   90.00
_cell.angle_beta   90.00
_cell.angle_gamma   90.00
#
_symmetry.space_group_name_H-M   'P 1'
#
loop_
_entity.id
_entity.type
_entity.pdbx_description
1 polymer ?
#
loop_
_entity_poly.entity_id
_entity_poly.type
_entity_poly.pdbx_seq_one_letter_code
_entity_poly.pdbx_strand_id
1 'polypeptide(L)'
;MDDLDRALARLAGAPVPLALDDIESRVLARIGAQPVVARRAGLGIGVMTVVALGIGMAGAELPATASSVASLAPLGGASPLAPSALLIGEP
;
A
#
# COMPACT_ATOMS: atom_id res chain seq x y z
N MET A 1 -28.71 -12.90 19.81
CA MET A 1 -27.56 -13.60 19.19
C MET A 1 -28.02 -14.81 18.39
N ASP A 2 -29.16 -15.41 18.76
CA ASP A 2 -29.64 -16.70 18.23
C ASP A 2 -30.09 -16.70 16.75
N ASP A 3 -30.53 -15.56 16.21
CA ASP A 3 -31.00 -15.48 14.82
C ASP A 3 -29.86 -15.64 13.80
N LEU A 4 -28.68 -15.12 14.13
CA LEU A 4 -27.49 -15.28 13.30
C LEU A 4 -27.02 -16.74 13.34
N ASP A 5 -26.95 -17.34 14.52
CA ASP A 5 -26.55 -18.73 14.67
C ASP A 5 -27.52 -19.68 13.95
N ARG A 6 -28.82 -19.37 13.99
CA ARG A 6 -29.86 -20.09 13.23
C ARG A 6 -29.73 -19.89 11.72
N ALA A 7 -29.31 -18.71 11.27
CA ALA A 7 -29.03 -18.46 9.85
C ALA A 7 -27.77 -19.20 9.38
N LEU A 8 -26.72 -19.22 10.20
CA LEU A 8 -25.47 -19.94 9.92
C LEU A 8 -25.68 -21.45 9.94
N ALA A 9 -26.45 -22.00 10.88
CA ALA A 9 -26.80 -23.42 10.90
C ALA A 9 -27.60 -23.83 9.65
N ARG A 10 -28.50 -22.96 9.16
CA ARG A 10 -29.21 -23.19 7.89
C ARG A 10 -28.29 -23.13 6.69
N LEU A 11 -27.33 -22.21 6.69
CA LEU A 11 -26.35 -22.07 5.62
C LEU A 11 -25.40 -23.26 5.57
N ALA A 12 -24.96 -23.77 6.74
CA ALA A 12 -24.09 -24.93 6.84
C ALA A 12 -24.75 -26.23 6.33
N GLY A 13 -26.07 -26.33 6.43
CA GLY A 13 -26.84 -27.45 5.87
C GLY A 13 -27.27 -27.26 4.41
N ALA A 14 -27.00 -26.11 3.80
CA ALA A 14 -27.40 -25.84 2.42
C ALA A 14 -26.48 -26.59 1.44
N PRO A 15 -27.02 -27.12 0.33
CA PRO A 15 -26.21 -27.73 -0.70
C PRO A 15 -25.26 -26.69 -1.32
N VAL A 16 -24.02 -27.11 -1.59
CA VAL A 16 -23.02 -26.26 -2.23
C VAL A 16 -23.53 -25.88 -3.64
N PRO A 17 -23.64 -24.58 -3.96
CA PRO A 17 -24.06 -24.16 -5.28
C PRO A 17 -23.09 -24.65 -6.37
N LEU A 18 -23.60 -25.30 -7.43
CA LEU A 18 -22.82 -25.71 -8.60
C LEU A 18 -22.10 -24.53 -9.29
N ALA A 19 -22.60 -23.31 -9.08
CA ALA A 19 -21.95 -22.10 -9.55
C ALA A 19 -20.58 -21.84 -8.89
N LEU A 20 -20.20 -22.56 -7.83
CA LEU A 20 -18.88 -22.46 -7.21
C LEU A 20 -17.83 -23.36 -7.89
N ASP A 21 -18.23 -24.41 -8.62
CA ASP A 21 -17.30 -25.34 -9.25
C ASP A 21 -16.35 -24.63 -10.24
N ASP A 22 -16.87 -23.63 -10.95
CA ASP A 22 -16.14 -22.85 -11.95
C ASP A 22 -15.76 -21.45 -11.41
N ILE A 23 -15.78 -21.22 -10.08
CA ILE A 23 -15.45 -19.89 -9.55
C ILE A 23 -13.95 -19.62 -9.57
N GLU A 24 -13.14 -20.64 -9.31
CA GLU A 24 -11.68 -20.53 -9.32
C GLU A 24 -11.15 -20.14 -10.70
N SER A 25 -11.58 -20.86 -11.73
CA SER A 25 -11.22 -20.60 -13.13
C SER A 25 -11.63 -19.17 -13.55
N ARG A 26 -12.84 -18.72 -13.19
CA ARG A 26 -13.35 -17.38 -13.50
C ARG A 26 -12.59 -16.28 -12.78
N VAL A 27 -12.20 -16.49 -11.52
CA VAL A 27 -11.38 -15.55 -10.76
C VAL A 27 -9.98 -15.46 -11.36
N LEU A 28 -9.33 -16.59 -11.63
CA LEU A 28 -8.00 -16.61 -12.25
C LEU A 28 -8.01 -16.00 -13.64
N ALA A 29 -9.03 -16.28 -14.45
CA ALA A 29 -9.22 -15.65 -15.75
C ALA A 29 -9.43 -14.13 -15.62
N ARG A 30 -10.19 -13.68 -14.60
CA ARG A 30 -10.40 -12.25 -14.35
C ARG A 30 -9.10 -11.54 -13.94
N ILE A 31 -8.31 -12.13 -13.04
CA ILE A 31 -7.01 -11.61 -12.62
C ILE A 31 -6.05 -11.56 -13.82
N GLY A 32 -5.98 -12.65 -14.57
CA GLY A 32 -5.16 -12.75 -15.79
C GLY A 32 -5.60 -11.81 -16.91
N ALA A 33 -6.86 -11.37 -16.91
CA ALA A 33 -7.43 -10.39 -17.85
C ALA A 33 -7.31 -8.93 -17.38
N GLN A 34 -6.67 -8.65 -16.23
CA GLN A 34 -6.29 -7.28 -15.83
C GLN A 34 -4.92 -6.75 -16.35
N PRO A 35 -4.29 -7.22 -17.46
CA PRO A 35 -2.96 -6.75 -17.84
C PRO A 35 -3.00 -5.43 -18.62
N VAL A 36 -4.16 -4.88 -18.98
CA VAL A 36 -4.23 -3.68 -19.84
C VAL A 36 -3.65 -2.45 -19.13
N VAL A 37 -3.80 -2.34 -17.82
CA VAL A 37 -3.22 -1.22 -17.03
C VAL A 37 -1.76 -1.50 -16.69
N ALA A 38 -1.42 -2.74 -16.33
CA ALA A 38 -0.05 -3.15 -15.97
C ALA A 38 0.92 -3.12 -17.15
N ARG A 39 0.48 -3.44 -18.38
CA ARG A 39 1.34 -3.45 -19.57
C ARG A 39 1.71 -2.03 -20.03
N ARG A 40 0.82 -1.05 -19.81
CA ARG A 40 1.09 0.36 -20.09
C ARG A 40 1.94 1.03 -19.01
N ALA A 41 1.76 0.63 -17.74
CA ALA A 41 2.61 1.07 -16.64
C ALA A 41 4.02 0.42 -16.67
N GLY A 42 4.13 -0.85 -17.04
CA GLY A 42 5.38 -1.61 -17.04
C GLY A 42 6.44 -1.09 -18.01
N LEU A 43 6.03 -0.58 -19.18
CA LEU A 43 6.94 0.08 -20.11
C LEU A 43 7.44 1.42 -19.54
N GLY A 44 6.56 2.20 -18.89
CA GLY A 44 6.92 3.46 -18.26
C GLY A 44 7.85 3.30 -17.05
N ILE A 45 7.58 2.32 -16.20
CA ILE A 45 8.42 2.00 -15.03
C ILE A 45 9.81 1.55 -15.48
N GLY A 46 9.90 0.68 -16.49
CA GLY A 46 11.18 0.21 -17.03
C GLY A 46 12.04 1.33 -17.63
N VAL A 47 11.43 2.28 -18.33
CA VAL A 47 12.17 3.44 -18.86
C VAL A 47 12.65 4.35 -17.73
N MET A 48 11.79 4.63 -16.74
CA MET A 48 12.16 5.48 -15.60
C MET A 48 13.25 4.87 -14.73
N THR A 49 13.29 3.54 -14.55
CA THR A 49 14.38 2.89 -13.82
C THR A 49 15.71 2.99 -14.55
N VAL A 50 15.74 2.83 -15.88
CA VAL A 50 16.97 3.00 -16.67
C VAL A 50 17.47 4.44 -16.62
N VAL A 51 16.57 5.41 -16.73
CA VAL A 51 16.91 6.84 -16.61
C VAL A 51 17.43 7.18 -15.22
N ALA A 52 16.75 6.73 -14.15
CA ALA A 52 17.18 6.96 -12.78
C ALA A 52 18.55 6.35 -12.48
N LEU A 53 18.82 5.14 -13.00
CA LEU A 53 20.12 4.49 -12.86
C LEU A 53 21.24 5.27 -13.58
N GLY A 54 20.98 5.75 -14.80
CA GLY A 54 21.93 6.57 -15.55
C GLY A 54 22.25 7.90 -14.85
N ILE A 55 21.23 8.58 -14.31
CA ILE A 55 21.41 9.80 -13.51
C ILE A 55 22.22 9.50 -12.24
N GLY A 56 21.94 8.40 -11.55
CA GLY A 56 22.69 7.98 -10.36
C GLY A 56 24.17 7.70 -10.66
N MET A 57 24.47 7.02 -11.76
CA MET A 57 25.85 6.77 -12.20
C MET A 57 26.59 8.05 -12.57
N ALA A 58 25.97 8.93 -13.37
CA ALA A 58 26.57 10.20 -13.76
C ALA A 58 26.74 11.17 -12.57
N GLY A 59 25.82 11.14 -11.61
CA GLY A 59 25.87 11.95 -10.39
C GLY A 59 26.91 11.47 -9.37
N ALA A 60 27.28 10.19 -9.38
CA ALA A 60 28.30 9.64 -8.48
C ALA A 60 29.72 10.14 -8.79
N GLU A 61 29.98 10.55 -10.04
CA GLU A 61 31.25 11.12 -10.50
C GLU A 61 31.37 12.63 -10.19
N LEU A 62 30.27 13.29 -9.82
CA LEU A 62 30.26 14.71 -9.48
C LEU A 62 30.60 14.87 -7.99
N PRO A 63 31.59 15.73 -7.61
CA PRO A 63 31.85 16.00 -6.20
C PRO A 63 30.58 16.54 -5.57
N ALA A 64 29.99 15.76 -4.66
CA ALA A 64 28.88 16.21 -3.85
C ALA A 64 29.38 17.39 -3.01
N THR A 65 29.15 18.61 -3.49
CA THR A 65 29.24 19.77 -2.60
C THR A 65 28.14 19.52 -1.58
N ALA A 66 28.52 19.07 -0.40
CA ALA A 66 27.60 18.82 0.69
C ALA A 66 26.89 20.14 0.99
N SER A 67 25.71 20.33 0.39
CA SER A 67 24.80 21.39 0.82
C SER A 67 24.49 21.06 2.26
N SER A 68 24.99 21.90 3.16
CA SER A 68 24.69 21.84 4.59
C SER A 68 23.22 21.50 4.75
N VAL A 69 22.93 20.29 5.24
CA VAL A 69 21.58 19.88 5.60
C VAL A 69 21.11 20.91 6.61
N ALA A 70 20.18 21.79 6.21
CA ALA A 70 19.51 22.66 7.16
C ALA A 70 18.90 21.72 8.22
N SER A 71 19.32 21.91 9.47
CA SER A 71 18.92 21.07 10.59
C SER A 71 17.40 20.91 10.60
N LEU A 72 16.93 19.74 10.18
CA LEU A 72 15.54 19.34 10.30
C LEU A 72 15.30 18.90 11.74
N ALA A 73 15.58 19.75 12.74
CA ALA A 73 15.08 19.50 14.07
C ALA A 73 13.56 19.73 14.03
N PRO A 74 12.69 18.70 13.90
CA PRO A 74 11.25 18.89 13.79
C PRO A 74 10.63 19.08 15.18
N LEU A 75 11.46 19.30 16.20
CA LEU A 75 11.14 19.25 17.62
C LEU A 75 11.74 20.46 18.38
N GLY A 76 12.26 21.46 17.66
CA GLY A 76 12.91 22.63 18.22
C GLY A 76 11.94 23.77 18.51
N GLY A 77 11.09 23.60 19.50
CA GLY A 77 10.22 24.65 20.04
C GLY A 77 9.07 23.99 20.78
N ALA A 78 9.01 24.18 22.11
CA ALA A 78 8.04 23.55 23.00
C ALA A 78 6.60 23.68 22.46
N SER A 79 6.15 22.67 21.71
CA SER A 79 4.81 22.65 21.16
C SER A 79 3.86 22.24 22.29
N PRO A 80 2.87 23.07 22.63
CA PRO A 80 1.85 22.72 23.63
C PRO A 80 0.98 21.53 23.22
N LEU A 81 1.22 20.95 22.04
CA LEU A 81 0.59 19.75 21.49
C LEU A 81 1.45 18.49 21.64
N ALA A 82 2.52 18.53 22.45
CA ALA A 82 3.26 17.31 22.76
C ALA A 82 2.30 16.25 23.34
N PRO A 83 2.33 15.00 22.88
CA PRO A 83 1.35 13.97 23.27
C PRO A 83 1.20 13.76 24.80
N SER A 84 2.23 14.07 25.58
CA SER A 84 2.19 14.04 27.05
C SER A 84 1.33 15.13 27.69
N ALA A 85 1.11 16.26 27.00
CA ALA A 85 0.22 17.33 27.46
C ALA A 85 -1.26 16.92 27.40
N LEU A 86 -1.64 15.97 26.53
CA LEU A 86 -3.00 15.40 26.50
C LEU A 86 -3.23 14.34 27.58
N LEU A 87 -2.16 13.78 28.16
CA LEU A 87 -2.25 12.76 29.22
C LEU A 87 -2.36 13.38 30.62
N ILE A 88 -1.85 14.60 30.78
CA ILE A 88 -2.06 15.46 31.94
C ILE A 88 -3.29 16.30 31.64
N GLY A 89 -4.46 15.67 31.79
CA GLY A 89 -5.75 16.34 31.63
C GLY A 89 -5.85 17.59 32.50
N GLU A 90 -6.47 18.61 31.92
CA GLU A 90 -6.94 19.85 32.57
C GLU A 90 -7.84 19.50 33.79
N PRO A 91 -7.82 20.29 34.89
CA PRO A 91 -8.72 20.09 36.03
C PRO A 91 -10.20 20.22 35.67
#